data_AF-A0A9E5HJI9-F1
#
_entry.id   AF-A0A9E5HJI9-F1
#
_cell.length_a   1.000
_cell.length_b   1.000
_cell.length_c   1.000
_cell.angle_alpha   90.00
_cell.angle_beta   90.00
_cell.angle_gamma   90.00
#
_symmetry.space_group_name_H-M   'P 1'
#
loop_
_entity.id
_entity.type
_entity.pdbx_description
1 polymer ?
#
loop_
_entity_poly.entity_id
_entity_poly.type
_entity_poly.pdbx_seq_one_letter_code
_entity_poly.pdbx_strand_id
1 'polypeptide(L)'
;FVRASMKGWKYAEANPGEAAEIVLDNDETGAQTKAHQVRMMGEIAKLTAGSNGSLEPADYERTVATLMAGGSDPVITKMPEGAWTHAITDAALK
;
A
#
# COMPACT_ATOMS: atom_id res chain seq x y z
N PHE A 1 7.23 -2.13 13.84
CA PHE A 1 6.16 -1.60 12.99
C PHE A 1 6.12 -2.29 11.62
N VAL A 2 7.05 -2.03 10.68
CA VAL A 2 7.02 -2.57 9.29
C VAL A 2 6.77 -4.08 9.22
N ARG A 3 7.50 -4.88 10.01
CA ARG A 3 7.29 -6.34 10.10
C ARG A 3 5.86 -6.72 10.50
N ALA A 4 5.27 -5.99 11.45
CA ALA A 4 3.90 -6.23 11.89
C ALA A 4 2.90 -5.84 10.80
N SER A 5 3.12 -4.72 10.10
CA SER A 5 2.30 -4.30 8.96
C SER A 5 2.30 -5.35 7.84
N MET A 6 3.47 -5.89 7.50
CA MET A 6 3.60 -6.97 6.51
C MET A 6 2.82 -8.23 6.91
N LYS A 7 2.93 -8.63 8.20
CA LYS A 7 2.14 -9.76 8.73
C LYS A 7 0.64 -9.47 8.67
N GLY A 8 0.22 -8.24 8.99
CA GLY A 8 -1.19 -7.83 8.90
C GLY A 8 -1.74 -7.93 7.48
N TRP A 9 -0.98 -7.49 6.47
CA TRP A 9 -1.37 -7.64 5.06
C TRP A 9 -1.48 -9.10 4.63
N LYS A 10 -0.52 -9.96 5.00
CA LYS A 10 -0.60 -11.39 4.71
C LYS A 10 -1.77 -12.07 5.41
N TYR A 11 -2.11 -11.63 6.61
CA TYR A 11 -3.32 -12.06 7.28
C TYR A 11 -4.58 -11.63 6.52
N ALA A 12 -4.66 -10.36 6.10
CA ALA A 12 -5.82 -9.83 5.39
C ALA A 12 -6.04 -10.48 4.02
N GLU A 13 -4.95 -10.77 3.29
CA GLU A 13 -4.97 -11.54 2.05
C GLU A 13 -5.56 -12.94 2.25
N ALA A 14 -5.18 -13.63 3.34
CA ALA A 14 -5.65 -14.98 3.65
C ALA A 14 -7.04 -15.02 4.29
N ASN A 15 -7.45 -13.94 4.96
CA ASN A 15 -8.68 -13.86 5.76
C ASN A 15 -9.52 -12.62 5.38
N PRO A 16 -9.97 -12.49 4.12
CA PRO A 16 -10.64 -11.29 3.65
C PRO A 16 -11.96 -10.98 4.37
N GLY A 17 -12.65 -12.02 4.87
CA GLY A 17 -13.85 -11.88 5.68
C GLY A 17 -13.59 -11.20 7.02
N GLU A 18 -12.56 -11.65 7.74
CA GLU A 18 -12.19 -11.07 9.04
C GLU A 18 -11.54 -9.69 8.87
N ALA A 19 -10.72 -9.50 7.85
CA ALA A 19 -10.17 -8.19 7.52
C ALA A 19 -11.27 -7.15 7.24
N ALA A 20 -12.34 -7.55 6.56
CA ALA A 20 -13.49 -6.68 6.33
C ALA A 20 -14.19 -6.28 7.64
N GLU A 21 -14.35 -7.21 8.59
CA GLU A 21 -14.92 -6.89 9.91
C GLU A 21 -14.02 -5.93 10.69
N ILE A 22 -12.70 -6.14 10.68
CA ILE A 22 -11.75 -5.22 11.32
C ILE A 22 -11.89 -3.81 10.74
N VAL A 23 -12.07 -3.67 9.42
CA VAL A 23 -12.29 -2.35 8.79
C VAL A 23 -13.61 -1.73 9.25
N LEU A 24 -14.69 -2.52 9.33
CA LEU A 24 -15.99 -2.03 9.77
C LEU A 24 -16.00 -1.60 11.24
N ASP A 25 -15.33 -2.34 12.11
CA ASP A 25 -15.18 -1.99 13.54
C ASP A 25 -14.48 -0.65 13.74
N ASN A 26 -13.71 -0.20 12.74
CA ASN A 26 -13.01 1.08 12.72
C ASN A 26 -13.67 2.12 11.79
N ASP A 27 -14.81 1.83 11.18
CA ASP A 27 -15.56 2.79 10.36
C ASP A 27 -16.51 3.63 11.22
N GLU A 28 -16.01 4.77 11.69
CA GLU A 28 -16.79 5.72 12.48
C GLU A 28 -17.91 6.42 11.67
N THR A 29 -17.88 6.33 10.34
CA THR A 29 -18.86 6.99 9.47
C THR A 29 -20.10 6.16 9.21
N GLY A 30 -20.00 4.82 9.37
CA GLY A 30 -21.04 3.85 8.99
C GLY A 30 -21.30 3.77 7.48
N ALA A 31 -20.43 4.34 6.65
CA ALA A 31 -20.60 4.35 5.19
C ALA A 31 -20.27 2.99 4.54
N GLN A 32 -19.51 2.13 5.22
CA GLN A 32 -19.04 0.88 4.68
C GLN A 32 -20.01 -0.28 4.96
N THR A 33 -19.98 -1.28 4.07
CA THR A 33 -20.76 -2.52 4.24
C THR A 33 -19.83 -3.73 4.14
N LYS A 34 -20.17 -4.80 4.85
CA LYS A 34 -19.40 -6.05 4.82
C LYS A 34 -19.23 -6.62 3.43
N ALA A 35 -20.31 -6.68 2.65
CA ALA A 35 -20.26 -7.16 1.27
C ALA A 35 -19.29 -6.34 0.42
N HIS A 36 -19.26 -5.01 0.61
CA HIS A 36 -18.33 -4.15 -0.09
C HIS A 36 -16.88 -4.39 0.34
N GLN A 37 -16.62 -4.46 1.64
CA GLN A 37 -15.27 -4.61 2.19
C GLN A 37 -14.65 -5.97 1.84
N VAL A 38 -15.41 -7.06 1.90
CA VAL A 38 -14.94 -8.38 1.47
C VAL A 38 -14.55 -8.38 -0.01
N ARG A 39 -15.37 -7.74 -0.86
CA ARG A 39 -15.05 -7.59 -2.29
C ARG A 39 -13.77 -6.80 -2.49
N MET A 40 -13.62 -5.65 -1.82
CA MET A 40 -12.43 -4.80 -1.91
C MET A 40 -11.17 -5.53 -1.45
N MET A 41 -11.24 -6.26 -0.33
CA MET A 41 -10.10 -7.05 0.15
C MET A 41 -9.71 -8.15 -0.84
N GLY A 42 -10.69 -8.77 -1.50
CA GLY A 42 -10.42 -9.73 -2.59
C GLY A 42 -9.70 -9.10 -3.79
N GLU A 43 -10.05 -7.88 -4.19
CA GLU A 43 -9.34 -7.17 -5.27
C GLU A 43 -7.93 -6.74 -4.84
N ILE A 44 -7.77 -6.25 -3.60
CA ILE A 44 -6.46 -5.87 -3.07
C ILE A 44 -5.52 -7.08 -3.02
N ALA A 45 -6.01 -8.25 -2.60
CA ALA A 45 -5.21 -9.47 -2.55
C ALA A 45 -4.64 -9.87 -3.93
N LYS A 46 -5.34 -9.55 -5.03
CA LYS A 46 -4.81 -9.76 -6.38
C LYS A 46 -3.69 -8.78 -6.70
N LEU A 47 -3.84 -7.52 -6.30
CA LEU A 47 -2.84 -6.47 -6.54
C LEU A 47 -1.56 -6.68 -5.71
N THR A 48 -1.67 -7.27 -4.52
CA THR A 48 -0.54 -7.54 -3.63
C THR A 48 0.04 -8.95 -3.79
N ALA A 49 -0.54 -9.77 -4.66
CA ALA A 49 -0.09 -11.14 -4.91
C ALA A 49 1.39 -11.17 -5.30
N GLY A 50 2.17 -11.99 -4.59
CA GLY A 50 3.62 -12.11 -4.80
C GLY A 50 4.47 -10.97 -4.24
N SER A 51 3.86 -9.88 -3.75
CA SER A 51 4.58 -8.80 -3.09
C SER A 51 4.95 -9.15 -1.64
N ASN A 52 6.13 -8.69 -1.22
CA ASN A 52 6.59 -8.69 0.17
C ASN A 52 6.50 -7.29 0.81
N GLY A 53 5.92 -6.31 0.10
CA GLY A 53 5.78 -4.92 0.56
C GLY A 53 7.04 -4.06 0.39
N SER A 54 8.12 -4.57 -0.23
CA SER A 54 9.27 -3.72 -0.60
C SER A 54 8.93 -2.80 -1.76
N LEU A 55 9.38 -1.55 -1.69
CA LEU A 55 9.31 -0.61 -2.81
C LEU A 55 10.20 -1.10 -3.97
N GLU A 56 9.68 -1.10 -5.19
CA GLU A 56 10.50 -1.23 -6.39
C GLU A 56 11.03 0.16 -6.82
N PRO A 57 12.36 0.38 -6.89
CA PRO A 57 12.89 1.70 -7.25
C PRO A 57 12.39 2.26 -8.59
N ALA A 58 12.15 1.39 -9.57
CA ALA A 58 11.60 1.78 -10.87
C ALA A 58 10.18 2.38 -10.76
N ASP A 59 9.36 1.90 -9.82
CA ASP A 59 8.02 2.45 -9.58
C ASP A 59 8.10 3.86 -8.96
N TYR A 60 9.08 4.09 -8.09
CA TYR A 60 9.39 5.41 -7.55
C TYR A 60 9.85 6.37 -8.66
N GLU A 61 10.81 5.95 -9.49
CA GLU A 61 11.32 6.76 -10.61
C GLU A 61 10.21 7.12 -11.61
N ARG A 62 9.36 6.15 -11.96
CA ARG A 62 8.19 6.38 -12.82
C ARG A 62 7.22 7.39 -12.21
N THR A 63 7.02 7.34 -10.89
CA THR A 63 6.16 8.31 -10.19
C THR A 63 6.77 9.70 -10.24
N VAL A 64 8.05 9.84 -9.94
CA VAL A 64 8.76 11.13 -10.01
C VAL A 64 8.71 11.71 -11.42
N ALA A 65 9.00 10.90 -12.44
CA ALA A 65 8.92 11.34 -13.84
C ALA A 65 7.52 11.85 -14.20
N THR A 66 6.48 11.14 -13.78
CA THR A 66 5.08 11.54 -14.00
C THR A 66 4.78 12.90 -13.36
N LEU A 67 5.22 13.11 -12.12
CA LEU A 67 4.99 14.36 -11.38
C LEU A 67 5.77 15.54 -11.96
N MET A 68 6.90 15.29 -12.62
CA MET A 68 7.70 16.32 -13.31
C MET A 68 7.21 16.63 -14.72
N ALA A 69 6.45 15.73 -15.35
CA ALA A 69 6.04 15.85 -16.75
C ALA A 69 4.90 16.86 -17.02
N GLY A 70 4.41 17.58 -16.00
CA GLY A 70 3.25 18.50 -16.08
C GLY A 70 3.42 19.74 -16.98
N GLY A 71 4.43 19.79 -17.85
CA GLY A 71 4.63 20.89 -18.80
C GLY A 71 4.92 22.21 -18.11
N SER A 72 4.02 23.19 -18.27
CA SER A 72 4.14 24.52 -17.64
C SER A 72 3.95 24.48 -16.12
N ASP A 73 3.24 23.48 -15.62
CA ASP A 73 2.81 23.40 -14.22
C ASP A 73 3.13 22.00 -13.63
N PRO A 74 4.42 21.63 -13.54
CA PRO A 74 4.80 20.36 -12.93
C PRO A 74 4.49 20.35 -11.43
N VAL A 75 4.06 19.19 -10.91
CA VAL A 75 3.73 19.02 -9.47
C VAL A 75 4.99 19.17 -8.61
N ILE A 76 6.12 18.64 -9.11
CA ILE A 76 7.44 18.83 -8.51
C ILE A 76 8.42 19.31 -9.57
N THR A 77 9.34 20.19 -9.19
CA THR A 77 10.34 20.77 -10.10
C THR A 77 11.75 20.23 -9.88
N LYS A 78 11.95 19.35 -8.90
CA LYS A 78 13.25 18.78 -8.54
C LYS A 78 13.11 17.32 -8.14
N MET A 79 14.17 16.54 -8.38
CA MET A 79 14.28 15.17 -7.89
C MET A 79 14.26 15.16 -6.35
N PRO A 80 13.41 14.35 -5.70
CA PRO A 80 13.45 14.22 -4.25
C PRO A 80 14.71 13.46 -3.80
N GLU A 81 15.30 13.89 -2.69
CA GLU A 81 16.43 13.21 -2.04
C GLU A 81 15.97 12.56 -0.73
N GLY A 82 16.43 11.34 -0.46
CA GLY A 82 16.12 10.65 0.81
C GLY A 82 14.63 10.31 1.01
N ALA A 83 13.82 10.28 -0.06
CA ALA A 83 12.37 10.10 0.02
C ALA A 83 11.92 8.69 0.44
N TRP A 84 12.82 7.70 0.38
CA TRP A 84 12.54 6.32 0.78
C TRP A 84 13.81 5.61 1.26
N THR A 85 13.64 4.49 1.96
CA THR A 85 14.75 3.60 2.36
C THR A 85 14.28 2.15 2.40
N HIS A 86 15.15 1.22 2.01
CA HIS A 86 14.94 -0.22 2.23
C HIS A 86 15.46 -0.70 3.59
N ALA A 87 16.25 0.07 4.32
CA ALA A 87 16.96 -0.42 5.52
C ALA A 87 16.04 -1.08 6.55
N ILE A 88 14.85 -0.50 6.80
CA ILE A 88 13.88 -1.06 7.75
C ILE A 88 13.07 -2.21 7.14
N THR A 89 12.76 -2.15 5.85
CA THR A 89 12.08 -3.22 5.11
C THR A 89 12.96 -4.47 5.04
N ASP A 90 14.24 -4.32 4.72
CA ASP A 90 15.22 -5.39 4.69
C ASP A 90 15.39 -6.01 6.08
N ALA A 91 15.46 -5.18 7.13
CA ALA A 91 15.50 -5.66 8.51
C ALA A 91 14.19 -6.39 8.93
N ALA A 92 13.06 -6.07 8.31
CA ALA A 92 11.78 -6.71 8.57
C ALA A 92 11.60 -8.05 7.83
N LEU A 93 12.31 -8.27 6.73
CA LEU A 93 12.24 -9.47 5.89
C LEU A 93 13.27 -10.55 6.26
N LYS A 94 14.28 -10.21 7.07
CA LYS A 94 15.17 -11.18 7.74
C LYS A 94 14.41 -11.98 8.79
#